data_AF-A0A017HTM6-F1
#
_entry.id   AF-A0A017HTM6-F1
#
_cell.length_a   1.000
_cell.length_b   1.000
_cell.length_c   1.000
_cell.angle_alpha   90.00
_cell.angle_beta   90.00
_cell.angle_gamma   90.00
#
_symmetry.space_group_name_H-M   'P 1'
#
loop_
_entity.id
_entity.type
_entity.pdbx_description
1 polymer ?
#
loop_
_entity_poly.entity_id
_entity_poly.type
_entity_poly.pdbx_seq_one_letter_code
_entity_poly.pdbx_strand_id
1 'polypeptide(L)'
;MRVPRRIEVINGAGGRRRWSDDDKARILEETLVPGAVVSEVARRHGLTPQQVFGWRREARRASAAALEGAAFVPALVEVPSARPEPQPCPEPRRRSARRSAAEGIELEIAGVAVRIGPGASPEAIAAVIRALKAGP
;
A
#
# COMPACT_ATOMS: atom_id res chain seq x y z
N MET A 1 20.48 -21.76 -35.28
CA MET A 1 21.44 -21.00 -34.44
C MET A 1 20.84 -19.62 -34.17
N ARG A 2 20.42 -19.30 -32.94
CA ARG A 2 19.72 -18.03 -32.62
C ARG A 2 20.76 -16.94 -32.41
N VAL A 3 20.78 -15.93 -33.29
CA VAL A 3 21.71 -14.80 -33.18
C VAL A 3 21.41 -14.03 -31.91
N PRO A 4 22.39 -13.82 -31.00
CA PRO A 4 22.16 -13.05 -29.78
C PRO A 4 21.82 -11.60 -30.15
N ARG A 5 20.70 -11.09 -29.62
CA ARG A 5 20.34 -9.68 -29.76
C ARG A 5 21.22 -8.85 -28.83
N ARG A 6 22.00 -7.93 -29.42
CA ARG A 6 22.79 -6.95 -28.67
C ARG A 6 21.82 -5.99 -27.97
N ILE A 7 21.89 -5.96 -26.64
CA ILE A 7 21.16 -4.97 -25.83
C ILE A 7 22.05 -3.73 -25.77
N GLU A 8 21.60 -2.65 -26.40
CA GLU A 8 22.23 -1.34 -26.24
C GLU A 8 21.82 -0.76 -24.88
N VAL A 9 22.78 -0.68 -23.97
CA VAL A 9 22.61 -0.02 -22.69
C VAL A 9 22.81 1.48 -22.93
N ILE A 10 21.71 2.23 -22.93
CA ILE A 10 21.73 3.71 -22.94
C ILE A 10 22.25 4.15 -21.56
N ASN A 11 23.56 4.12 -21.37
CA ASN A 11 24.22 4.75 -20.24
C ASN A 11 24.21 6.27 -20.49
N GLY A 12 23.18 6.96 -20.01
CA GLY A 12 23.18 8.42 -19.93
C GLY A 12 24.48 8.91 -19.29
N ALA A 13 25.04 9.99 -19.83
CA ALA A 13 26.35 10.53 -19.47
C ALA A 13 26.57 10.58 -17.94
N GLY A 14 27.46 9.75 -17.41
CA GLY A 14 27.92 9.80 -16.02
C GLY A 14 27.63 8.57 -15.16
N GLY A 15 28.19 7.40 -15.52
CA GLY A 15 28.30 6.23 -14.61
C GLY A 15 26.98 5.64 -14.08
N ARG A 16 27.07 4.54 -13.31
CA ARG A 16 25.93 4.07 -12.49
C ARG A 16 25.83 5.00 -11.28
N ARG A 17 24.92 5.99 -11.34
CA ARG A 17 24.61 6.85 -10.19
C ARG A 17 24.29 5.97 -8.97
N ARG A 18 25.13 6.04 -7.94
CA ARG A 18 24.88 5.40 -6.65
C ARG A 18 24.04 6.33 -5.81
N TRP A 19 22.91 5.84 -5.31
CA TRP A 19 22.01 6.59 -4.44
C TRP A 19 22.34 6.31 -2.99
N SER A 20 22.68 7.35 -2.24
CA SER A 20 22.77 7.27 -0.78
C SER A 20 21.38 7.02 -0.18
N ASP A 21 21.31 6.49 1.03
CA ASP A 21 20.00 6.25 1.68
C ASP A 21 19.29 7.58 2.00
N ASP A 22 20.04 8.64 2.31
CA ASP A 22 19.52 10.00 2.49
C ASP A 22 18.93 10.55 1.19
N ASP A 23 19.59 10.35 0.05
CA ASP A 23 19.05 10.80 -1.24
C ASP A 23 17.81 10.00 -1.63
N LYS A 24 17.78 8.69 -1.36
CA LYS A 24 16.56 7.88 -1.54
C LYS A 24 15.44 8.40 -0.65
N ALA A 25 15.71 8.68 0.63
CA ALA A 25 14.71 9.19 1.58
C ALA A 25 14.12 10.51 1.09
N ARG A 26 14.96 11.47 0.69
CA ARG A 26 14.50 12.76 0.12
C ARG A 26 13.58 12.57 -1.09
N ILE A 27 13.94 11.68 -2.01
CA ILE A 27 13.11 11.38 -3.19
C ILE A 27 11.79 10.73 -2.78
N LEU A 28 11.82 9.81 -1.82
CA LEU A 28 10.62 9.15 -1.32
C LEU A 28 9.68 10.14 -0.64
N GLU A 29 10.19 11.08 0.14
CA GLU A 29 9.40 12.16 0.78
C GLU A 29 8.65 13.00 -0.25
N GLU A 30 9.28 13.37 -1.37
CA GLU A 30 8.59 14.07 -2.46
C GLU A 30 7.40 13.28 -3.01
N THR A 31 7.45 11.93 -3.01
CA THR A 31 6.33 11.08 -3.44
C THR A 31 5.21 10.96 -2.41
N LEU A 32 5.41 11.45 -1.18
CA LEU A 32 4.42 11.43 -0.11
C LEU A 32 3.62 12.74 -0.03
N VAL A 33 4.04 13.79 -0.74
CA VAL A 33 3.28 15.04 -0.84
C VAL A 33 1.91 14.76 -1.47
N PRO A 34 0.80 15.27 -0.91
CA PRO A 34 -0.52 15.12 -1.49
C PRO A 34 -0.55 15.60 -2.95
N GLY A 35 -1.08 14.76 -3.84
CA GLY A 35 -1.12 15.06 -5.28
C GLY A 35 0.18 14.77 -6.05
N ALA A 36 1.24 14.28 -5.41
CA ALA A 36 2.48 13.93 -6.09
C ALA A 36 2.29 12.76 -7.07
N VAL A 37 2.76 12.95 -8.30
CA VAL A 37 2.81 11.90 -9.33
C VAL A 37 4.18 11.24 -9.32
N VAL A 38 4.23 9.97 -8.91
CA VAL A 38 5.48 9.19 -8.77
C VAL A 38 6.31 9.20 -10.06
N SER A 39 5.66 9.10 -11.22
CA SER A 39 6.35 9.11 -12.51
C SER A 39 7.03 10.45 -12.81
N GLU A 40 6.46 11.56 -12.36
CA GLU A 40 7.06 12.88 -12.53
C GLU A 40 8.25 13.08 -11.58
N VAL A 41 8.10 12.66 -10.32
CA VAL A 41 9.21 12.64 -9.35
C VAL A 41 10.36 11.80 -9.89
N ALA A 42 10.08 10.60 -10.41
CA ALA A 42 11.09 9.72 -10.97
C ALA A 42 11.84 10.38 -12.14
N ARG A 43 11.12 11.00 -13.09
CA ARG A 43 11.73 11.71 -14.22
C ARG A 43 12.66 12.85 -13.78
N ARG A 44 12.25 13.65 -12.78
CA ARG A 44 13.08 14.75 -12.24
C ARG A 44 14.41 14.26 -11.69
N HIS A 45 14.44 13.04 -11.15
CA HIS A 45 15.62 12.43 -10.55
C HIS A 45 16.37 11.47 -11.48
N GLY A 46 15.97 11.34 -12.76
CA GLY A 46 16.57 10.41 -13.70
C GLY A 46 16.32 8.93 -13.36
N LEU A 47 15.21 8.65 -12.68
CA LEU A 47 14.79 7.33 -12.22
C LEU A 47 13.62 6.79 -13.04
N THR A 48 13.48 5.47 -13.04
CA THR A 48 12.25 4.83 -13.51
C THR A 48 11.21 4.83 -12.37
N PRO A 49 9.90 4.95 -12.68
CA PRO A 49 8.86 4.85 -11.65
C PRO A 49 8.93 3.53 -10.88
N GLN A 50 9.28 2.43 -11.56
CA GLN A 50 9.42 1.11 -10.96
C GLN A 50 10.50 1.06 -9.87
N GLN A 51 11.64 1.74 -10.07
CA GLN A 51 12.68 1.83 -9.05
C GLN A 51 12.17 2.55 -7.79
N VAL A 52 11.43 3.64 -7.97
CA VAL A 52 10.84 4.41 -6.86
C VAL A 52 9.79 3.57 -6.11
N PHE A 53 8.94 2.82 -6.82
CA PHE A 53 8.00 1.89 -6.18
C PHE A 53 8.71 0.76 -5.41
N GLY A 54 9.82 0.25 -5.93
CA GLY A 54 10.68 -0.71 -5.21
C GLY A 54 11.17 -0.14 -3.89
N TRP A 55 11.75 1.05 -3.90
CA TRP A 55 12.21 1.74 -2.69
C TRP A 55 11.09 2.04 -1.70
N ARG A 56 9.89 2.42 -2.17
CA ARG A 56 8.71 2.61 -1.28
C ARG A 56 8.33 1.32 -0.57
N ARG A 57 8.41 0.18 -1.26
CA ARG A 57 8.11 -1.13 -0.66
C ARG A 57 9.16 -1.51 0.38
N GLU A 58 10.44 -1.29 0.10
CA GLU A 58 11.54 -1.53 1.03
C GLU A 58 11.41 -0.66 2.28
N ALA A 59 11.16 0.64 2.11
CA ALA A 59 10.94 1.57 3.22
C ALA A 59 9.77 1.13 4.11
N ARG A 60 8.63 0.74 3.53
CA ARG A 60 7.49 0.22 4.29
C ARG A 60 7.82 -1.05 5.08
N ARG A 61 8.61 -1.95 4.49
CA ARG A 61 9.04 -3.18 5.18
C ARG A 61 9.96 -2.85 6.37
N ALA A 62 10.87 -1.89 6.20
CA ALA A 62 11.73 -1.42 7.28
C ALA A 62 10.91 -0.75 8.40
N SER A 63 9.93 0.09 8.05
CA SER A 63 9.01 0.70 9.02
C SER A 63 8.16 -0.35 9.75
N ALA A 64 7.65 -1.36 9.04
CA ALA A 64 6.88 -2.44 9.65
C ALA A 64 7.72 -3.23 10.65
N ALA A 65 8.98 -3.57 10.29
CA ALA A 65 9.90 -4.24 11.21
C ALA A 65 10.20 -3.38 12.46
N ALA A 66 10.29 -2.05 12.32
CA ALA A 66 10.44 -1.14 13.46
C ALA A 66 9.19 -1.10 14.37
N LEU A 67 8.01 -1.34 13.80
CA LEU A 67 6.72 -1.38 14.52
C LEU A 67 6.46 -2.71 15.22
N GLU A 68 7.19 -3.79 14.93
CA GLU A 68 6.98 -5.11 15.58
C GLU A 68 7.25 -5.10 17.09
N GLY A 69 7.85 -4.03 17.64
CA GLY A 69 7.98 -3.78 19.08
C GLY A 69 7.14 -2.63 19.63
N ALA A 70 6.34 -1.97 18.79
CA ALA A 70 5.54 -0.81 19.18
C ALA A 70 4.14 -1.24 19.67
N ALA A 71 3.76 -0.81 20.87
CA ALA A 71 2.40 -0.99 21.37
C ALA A 71 1.51 0.19 20.93
N PHE A 72 0.28 -0.10 20.49
CA PHE A 72 -0.74 0.92 20.30
C PHE A 72 -1.15 1.48 21.67
N VAL A 73 -0.99 2.78 21.89
CA VAL A 73 -1.40 3.46 23.12
C VAL A 73 -2.69 4.24 22.85
N PRO A 74 -3.71 4.19 23.74
CA PRO A 74 -4.92 4.97 23.59
C PRO A 74 -4.61 6.47 23.49
N ALA A 75 -5.10 7.13 22.43
CA ALA A 75 -5.04 8.58 22.30
C ALA A 75 -6.17 9.21 23.14
N LEU A 76 -5.82 9.94 24.21
CA LEU A 76 -6.77 10.74 24.97
C LEU A 76 -6.99 12.07 24.23
N VAL A 77 -8.20 12.25 23.69
CA VAL A 77 -8.63 13.51 23.11
C VAL A 77 -9.38 14.29 24.18
N GLU A 78 -8.75 15.32 24.74
CA GLU A 78 -9.46 16.30 25.57
C GLU A 78 -10.37 17.12 24.66
N VAL A 79 -11.67 16.86 24.73
CA VAL A 79 -12.68 17.71 24.10
C VAL A 79 -12.88 18.91 25.03
N PRO A 80 -12.54 20.15 24.63
CA PRO A 80 -12.86 21.31 25.42
C PRO A 80 -14.38 21.36 25.58
N SER A 81 -14.86 21.36 26.83
CA SER A 81 -16.28 21.47 27.17
C SER A 81 -16.78 22.88 26.83
N ALA A 82 -17.04 23.13 25.56
CA ALA A 82 -18.02 24.10 25.13
C ALA A 82 -19.18 23.30 24.54
N ARG A 83 -20.29 23.24 25.27
CA ARG A 83 -21.54 22.62 24.82
C ARG A 83 -22.30 23.67 23.98
N PRO A 84 -22.48 23.52 22.66
CA PRO A 84 -23.66 24.04 22.00
C PRO A 84 -24.77 22.99 22.09
N GLU A 85 -25.99 23.44 22.28
CA GLU A 85 -27.18 22.59 22.42
C GLU A 85 -27.37 21.59 21.27
N PRO A 86 -27.98 20.41 21.54
CA PRO A 86 -28.18 19.39 20.54
C PRO A 86 -29.27 19.81 19.56
N GLN A 87 -28.88 20.22 18.36
CA GLN A 87 -29.78 20.21 17.22
C GLN A 87 -30.00 18.74 16.79
N PRO A 88 -31.25 18.27 16.61
CA PRO A 88 -31.51 16.92 16.15
C PRO A 88 -31.14 16.81 14.66
N CYS A 89 -29.94 16.31 14.40
CA CYS A 89 -29.57 15.81 13.08
C CYS A 89 -30.33 14.49 12.82
N PRO A 90 -30.95 14.30 11.64
CA PRO A 90 -31.53 13.01 11.28
C PRO A 90 -30.42 11.96 11.17
N GLU A 91 -30.58 10.85 11.91
CA GLU A 91 -29.60 9.76 11.99
C GLU A 91 -29.26 9.20 10.59
N PRO A 92 -27.97 9.06 10.22
CA PRO A 92 -27.60 8.33 9.02
C PRO A 92 -27.68 6.82 9.30
N ARG A 93 -28.88 6.24 9.23
CA ARG A 93 -29.15 4.79 9.35
C ARG A 93 -28.59 3.93 8.19
N ARG A 94 -27.56 4.39 7.49
CA ARG A 94 -26.94 3.68 6.34
C ARG A 94 -25.42 3.49 6.44
N ARG A 95 -24.79 3.81 7.59
CA ARG A 95 -23.33 3.64 7.77
C ARG A 95 -22.90 2.34 8.46
N SER A 96 -23.79 1.63 9.15
CA SER A 96 -23.44 0.35 9.79
C SER A 96 -23.29 -0.79 8.76
N ALA A 97 -24.25 -0.93 7.85
CA ALA A 97 -24.21 -1.96 6.81
C ALA A 97 -23.01 -1.85 5.84
N ARG A 98 -22.46 -0.63 5.64
CA ARG A 98 -21.26 -0.42 4.82
C ARG A 98 -19.95 -0.74 5.55
N ARG A 99 -19.91 -0.62 6.88
CA ARG A 99 -18.71 -0.99 7.66
C ARG A 99 -18.49 -2.49 7.69
N SER A 100 -19.56 -3.28 7.80
CA SER A 100 -19.51 -4.75 7.76
C SER A 100 -19.00 -5.29 6.42
N ALA A 101 -19.22 -4.56 5.33
CA ALA A 101 -18.72 -4.95 4.01
C ALA A 101 -17.20 -4.75 3.89
N ALA A 102 -16.60 -3.78 4.58
CA ALA A 102 -15.19 -3.42 4.46
C ALA A 102 -14.24 -4.22 5.40
N GLU A 103 -14.78 -5.01 6.31
CA GLU A 103 -14.03 -5.72 7.35
C GLU A 103 -13.64 -7.15 6.92
N GLY A 104 -13.21 -7.30 5.66
CA GLY A 104 -12.92 -8.60 5.08
C GLY A 104 -11.64 -8.63 4.25
N ILE A 105 -11.01 -9.80 4.17
CA ILE A 105 -9.81 -10.03 3.35
C ILE A 105 -10.25 -10.24 1.90
N GLU A 106 -9.70 -9.46 0.98
CA GLU A 106 -9.97 -9.55 -0.47
C GLU A 106 -8.72 -10.01 -1.21
N LEU A 107 -8.86 -11.03 -2.05
CA LEU A 107 -7.79 -11.67 -2.80
C LEU A 107 -8.22 -11.77 -4.27
N GLU A 108 -7.31 -11.49 -5.19
CA GLU A 108 -7.52 -11.74 -6.62
C GLU A 108 -6.46 -12.74 -7.11
N ILE A 109 -6.91 -13.87 -7.66
CA ILE A 109 -6.04 -14.93 -8.17
C ILE A 109 -6.51 -15.29 -9.59
N ALA A 110 -5.65 -15.05 -10.59
CA ALA A 110 -5.93 -15.36 -12.00
C ALA A 110 -7.29 -14.81 -12.50
N GLY A 111 -7.67 -13.60 -12.07
CA GLY A 111 -8.94 -12.96 -12.42
C GLY A 111 -10.16 -13.41 -11.60
N VAL A 112 -9.96 -14.30 -10.63
CA VAL A 112 -10.99 -14.70 -9.66
C VAL A 112 -10.85 -13.86 -8.40
N ALA A 113 -11.88 -13.07 -8.09
CA ALA A 113 -11.96 -12.30 -6.86
C ALA A 113 -12.59 -13.13 -5.72
N VAL A 114 -11.92 -13.17 -4.59
CA VAL A 114 -12.34 -13.87 -3.36
C VAL A 114 -12.45 -12.86 -2.23
N ARG A 115 -13.61 -12.81 -1.59
CA ARG A 115 -13.88 -11.92 -0.45
C ARG A 115 -14.22 -12.74 0.79
N ILE A 116 -13.46 -12.55 1.85
CA ILE A 116 -13.60 -13.25 3.12
C ILE A 116 -14.12 -12.25 4.15
N GLY A 117 -15.40 -12.32 4.49
CA GLY A 117 -16.00 -11.47 5.52
C GLY A 117 -15.60 -11.87 6.95
N PRO A 118 -15.83 -10.99 7.94
CA PRO A 118 -15.59 -11.32 9.34
C PRO A 118 -16.56 -12.44 9.77
N GLY A 119 -16.02 -13.56 10.26
CA GLY A 119 -16.80 -14.75 10.61
C GLY A 119 -16.77 -15.88 9.57
N ALA A 120 -15.98 -15.76 8.50
CA ALA A 120 -15.75 -16.88 7.59
C ALA A 120 -15.04 -18.03 8.33
N SER A 121 -15.53 -19.26 8.17
CA SER A 121 -14.94 -20.42 8.84
C SER A 121 -13.56 -20.77 8.25
N PRO A 122 -12.58 -21.15 9.10
CA PRO A 122 -11.26 -21.57 8.64
C PRO A 122 -11.33 -22.72 7.61
N GLU A 123 -12.28 -23.64 7.78
CA GLU A 123 -12.50 -24.76 6.88
C GLU A 123 -12.94 -24.30 5.48
N ALA A 124 -13.83 -23.30 5.40
CA ALA A 124 -14.28 -22.73 4.14
C ALA A 124 -13.15 -21.97 3.42
N ILE A 125 -12.36 -21.19 4.17
CA ILE A 125 -11.19 -20.49 3.62
C ILE A 125 -10.18 -21.50 3.05
N ALA A 126 -9.87 -22.57 3.82
CA ALA A 126 -8.95 -23.61 3.39
C ALA A 126 -9.46 -24.40 2.18
N ALA A 127 -10.78 -24.66 2.10
CA ALA A 127 -11.40 -25.32 0.95
C ALA A 127 -11.29 -24.47 -0.32
N VAL A 128 -11.57 -23.16 -0.23
CA VAL A 128 -11.44 -22.23 -1.36
C VAL A 128 -9.98 -22.16 -1.84
N ILE A 129 -9.01 -22.04 -0.92
CA ILE A 129 -7.59 -22.00 -1.29
C ILE A 129 -7.15 -23.31 -1.97
N ARG A 130 -7.61 -24.48 -1.50
CA ARG A 130 -7.30 -25.76 -2.15
C ARG A 130 -7.92 -25.87 -3.54
N ALA A 131 -9.17 -25.43 -3.70
CA ALA A 131 -9.84 -25.41 -4.99
C ALA A 131 -9.12 -24.50 -6.01
N LEU A 132 -8.66 -23.33 -5.58
CA LEU A 132 -7.88 -22.41 -6.43
C LEU A 132 -6.50 -22.94 -6.79
N LYS A 133 -5.86 -23.73 -5.91
CA LYS A 133 -4.59 -24.41 -6.21
C LYS A 133 -4.75 -25.61 -7.16
N ALA A 134 -5.93 -26.21 -7.23
CA ALA A 134 -6.22 -27.38 -8.07
C ALA A 134 -6.76 -27.01 -9.46
N GLY A 135 -6.91 -25.71 -9.76
CA GLY A 135 -7.22 -25.23 -11.11
C GLY A 135 -6.05 -25.45 -12.07
N PRO A 136 -6.31 -25.61 -13.38
CA PRO A 136 -5.32 -25.99 -14.39
C PRO A 136 -4.24 -24.92 -14.62
#